data_AF-A0A3B8UMF6-F1
#
_entry.id   AF-A0A3B8UMF6-F1
#
_cell.length_a   1.000
_cell.length_b   1.000
_cell.length_c   1.000
_cell.angle_alpha   90.00
_cell.angle_beta   90.00
_cell.angle_gamma   90.00
#
_symmetry.space_group_name_H-M   'P 1'
#
loop_
_entity.id
_entity.type
_entity.pdbx_description
1 polymer ?
#
loop_
_entity_poly.entity_id
_entity_poly.type
_entity_poly.pdbx_seq_one_letter_code
_entity_poly.pdbx_strand_id
1 'polypeptide(L)'
;MQEVYQDAEDKDRKAWVIRIVEDEQDGLTLKNASSNRRVPIHQALIDLGFLRYVHAARDKGQARIFPDLKPDRYGSVTGNWTKWFGYHLREVCGVSDKRITFHSFRHSFKHYARACGLDKAVNDAITGHEGGDVADQYGGLEYPLPPLVEGMARYRVPGFTLPPPPASLR
;
A
#
# COMPACT_ATOMS: atom_id res chain seq x y z
N MET A 1 -5.10 -5.88 8.77
CA MET A 1 -6.17 -6.61 9.50
C MET A 1 -7.07 -7.32 8.50
N GLN A 2 -7.95 -8.22 8.93
CA GLN A 2 -8.89 -8.90 8.05
C GLN A 2 -10.29 -8.28 8.16
N GLU A 3 -10.95 -8.04 7.04
CA GLU A 3 -12.33 -7.53 6.95
C GLU A 3 -13.23 -8.54 6.24
N VAL A 4 -14.50 -8.58 6.63
CA VAL A 4 -15.55 -9.36 5.96
C VAL A 4 -16.26 -8.45 4.96
N TYR A 5 -16.60 -8.98 3.78
CA TYR A 5 -17.42 -8.32 2.78
C TYR A 5 -18.29 -9.33 2.04
N GLN A 6 -19.39 -8.88 1.44
CA GLN A 6 -20.22 -9.71 0.57
C GLN A 6 -19.77 -9.56 -0.89
N ASP A 7 -19.58 -10.67 -1.59
CA ASP A 7 -19.30 -10.65 -3.03
C ASP A 7 -20.57 -10.42 -3.86
N ALA A 8 -20.44 -10.41 -5.19
CA ALA A 8 -21.56 -10.22 -6.11
C ALA A 8 -22.65 -11.32 -6.04
N GLU A 9 -22.37 -12.42 -5.33
CA GLU A 9 -23.31 -13.52 -5.08
C GLU A 9 -23.86 -13.49 -3.63
N ASP A 10 -23.72 -12.36 -2.93
CA ASP A 10 -24.09 -12.13 -1.52
C ASP A 10 -23.39 -13.06 -0.52
N LYS A 11 -22.27 -13.69 -0.92
CA LYS A 11 -21.53 -14.61 -0.04
C LYS A 11 -20.51 -13.85 0.79
N ASP A 12 -20.43 -14.18 2.07
CA ASP A 12 -19.40 -13.67 2.97
C ASP A 12 -18.00 -14.14 2.54
N ARG A 13 -17.15 -13.16 2.27
CA ARG A 13 -15.73 -13.31 1.96
C ARG A 13 -14.89 -12.55 2.96
N LYS A 14 -13.60 -12.87 2.99
CA LYS A 14 -12.62 -12.20 3.85
C LYS A 14 -11.45 -11.70 3.02
N ALA A 15 -11.03 -10.47 3.28
CA ALA A 15 -9.84 -9.89 2.67
C ALA A 15 -8.92 -9.28 3.73
N TRP A 16 -7.61 -9.46 3.54
CA TRP A 16 -6.61 -8.73 4.31
C TRP A 16 -6.45 -7.33 3.74
N VAL A 17 -6.52 -6.33 4.61
CA VAL A 17 -6.41 -4.91 4.24
C VAL A 17 -5.41 -4.18 5.12
N ILE A 18 -4.77 -3.17 4.53
CA ILE A 18 -4.07 -2.09 5.24
C ILE A 18 -5.05 -0.94 5.35
N ARG A 19 -5.35 -0.52 6.58
CA ARG A 19 -6.08 0.72 6.84
C ARG A 19 -5.07 1.84 7.03
N ILE A 20 -5.28 2.93 6.33
CA ILE A 20 -4.54 4.16 6.50
C ILE A 20 -5.58 5.14 7.02
N VAL A 21 -5.56 5.37 8.32
CA VAL A 21 -6.55 6.16 9.07
C VAL A 21 -5.79 7.12 9.98
N GLU A 22 -6.50 8.14 10.46
CA GLU A 22 -6.01 8.95 11.57
C GLU A 22 -6.07 8.13 12.85
N ASP A 23 -5.00 8.16 13.61
CA ASP A 23 -4.92 7.53 14.92
C ASP A 23 -4.08 8.43 15.84
N GLU A 24 -4.78 9.23 16.63
CA GLU A 24 -4.16 10.17 17.56
C GLU A 24 -3.33 9.46 18.65
N GLN A 25 -3.71 8.22 19.02
CA GLN A 25 -2.99 7.44 20.04
C GLN A 25 -1.65 6.94 19.52
N ASP A 26 -1.57 6.61 18.23
CA ASP A 26 -0.33 6.19 17.55
C ASP A 26 0.44 7.35 16.88
N GLY A 27 -0.04 8.59 17.02
CA GLY A 27 0.55 9.79 16.42
C GLY A 27 0.47 9.81 14.88
N LEU A 28 -0.54 9.15 14.31
CA LEU A 28 -0.81 9.10 12.88
C LEU A 28 -1.78 10.22 12.51
N THR A 29 -1.25 11.39 12.13
CA THR A 29 -2.06 12.49 11.60
C THR A 29 -2.22 12.34 10.08
N LEU A 30 -3.46 12.45 9.60
CA LEU A 30 -3.73 12.50 8.17
C LEU A 30 -3.66 13.93 7.66
N LYS A 31 -3.09 14.13 6.47
CA LYS A 31 -2.95 15.47 5.89
C LYS A 31 -4.27 16.02 5.32
N ASN A 32 -5.24 15.16 5.04
CA ASN A 32 -6.58 15.47 4.52
C ASN A 32 -7.50 14.24 4.64
N ALA A 33 -8.82 14.44 4.49
CA ALA A 33 -9.82 13.37 4.61
C ALA A 33 -9.60 12.22 3.60
N SER A 34 -9.16 12.51 2.36
CA SER A 34 -8.82 11.47 1.38
C SER A 34 -7.60 10.61 1.70
N SER A 35 -6.81 11.00 2.70
CA SER A 35 -5.75 10.13 3.17
C SER A 35 -6.32 8.92 3.92
N ASN A 36 -7.56 9.01 4.43
CA ASN A 36 -8.26 7.87 4.98
C ASN A 36 -8.58 6.90 3.84
N ARG A 37 -8.12 5.65 3.93
CA ARG A 37 -8.37 4.61 2.90
C ARG A 37 -8.12 3.21 3.43
N ARG A 38 -8.76 2.25 2.77
CA ARG A 38 -8.45 0.83 2.88
C ARG A 38 -7.82 0.31 1.60
N VAL A 39 -6.74 -0.43 1.75
CA VAL A 39 -5.99 -1.03 0.63
C VAL A 39 -5.94 -2.53 0.83
N PRO A 40 -6.63 -3.33 -0.01
CA PRO A 40 -6.49 -4.78 0.00
C PRO A 40 -5.04 -5.20 -0.24
N ILE A 41 -4.58 -6.21 0.50
CA ILE A 41 -3.26 -6.79 0.32
C ILE A 41 -3.34 -7.80 -0.82
N HIS A 42 -2.54 -7.58 -1.86
CA HIS A 42 -2.44 -8.49 -3.00
C HIS A 42 -1.94 -9.88 -2.59
N GLN A 43 -2.49 -10.95 -3.17
CA GLN A 43 -2.13 -12.34 -2.83
C GLN A 43 -0.62 -12.59 -2.92
N ALA A 44 0.03 -12.10 -3.98
CA ALA A 44 1.48 -12.20 -4.13
C ALA A 44 2.30 -11.62 -2.95
N LEU A 45 1.82 -10.58 -2.25
CA LEU A 45 2.48 -10.08 -1.03
C LEU A 45 2.26 -11.01 0.17
N ILE A 46 1.09 -11.63 0.25
CA ILE A 46 0.76 -12.64 1.26
C ILE A 46 1.69 -13.86 1.06
N ASP A 47 1.82 -14.33 -0.17
CA ASP A 47 2.67 -15.48 -0.54
C ASP A 47 4.14 -15.19 -0.23
N LEU A 48 4.60 -13.97 -0.50
CA LEU A 48 5.93 -13.46 -0.12
C LEU A 48 6.18 -13.41 1.40
N GLY A 49 5.13 -13.57 2.21
CA GLY A 49 5.24 -13.61 3.67
C GLY A 49 5.03 -12.28 4.35
N PHE A 50 4.39 -11.30 3.70
CA PHE A 50 4.11 -10.00 4.32
C PHE A 50 3.31 -10.14 5.63
N LEU A 51 2.30 -11.01 5.67
CA LEU A 51 1.54 -11.25 6.90
C LEU A 51 2.41 -11.88 8.00
N ARG A 52 3.29 -12.84 7.64
CA ARG A 52 4.24 -13.44 8.59
C ARG A 52 5.19 -12.39 9.18
N TYR A 53 5.67 -11.47 8.35
CA TYR A 53 6.48 -10.34 8.79
C TYR A 53 5.74 -9.46 9.79
N VAL A 54 4.48 -9.10 9.49
CA VAL A 54 3.64 -8.28 10.39
C VAL A 54 3.38 -8.99 11.73
N HIS A 55 3.09 -10.29 11.71
CA HIS A 55 2.91 -11.07 12.94
C HIS A 55 4.20 -11.13 13.76
N ALA A 56 5.34 -11.42 13.14
CA ALA A 56 6.62 -11.45 13.83
C ALA A 56 7.01 -10.09 14.46
N ALA A 57 6.65 -8.98 13.81
CA ALA A 57 6.85 -7.64 14.38
C ALA A 57 5.98 -7.43 15.64
N ARG A 58 4.72 -7.85 15.61
CA ARG A 58 3.80 -7.78 16.75
C ARG A 58 4.24 -8.66 17.91
N ASP A 59 4.66 -9.89 17.65
CA ASP A 59 5.12 -10.83 18.68
C ASP A 59 6.37 -10.32 19.40
N LYS A 60 7.18 -9.52 18.71
CA LYS A 60 8.35 -8.82 19.27
C LYS A 60 7.99 -7.52 20.01
N GLY A 61 6.72 -7.16 20.11
CA GLY A 61 6.27 -5.91 20.73
C GLY A 61 6.70 -4.65 19.98
N GLN A 62 6.97 -4.73 18.67
CA GLN A 62 7.38 -3.57 17.90
C GLN A 62 6.21 -2.62 17.69
N ALA A 63 6.39 -1.35 18.05
CA ALA A 63 5.39 -0.31 17.84
C ALA A 63 5.08 -0.05 16.35
N ARG A 64 6.02 -0.35 15.45
CA ARG A 64 5.86 -0.18 13.99
C ARG A 64 6.35 -1.41 13.27
N ILE A 65 5.67 -1.77 12.18
CA ILE A 65 6.09 -2.91 11.34
C ILE A 65 7.43 -2.68 10.64
N PHE A 66 7.88 -1.44 10.47
CA PHE A 66 9.20 -1.09 9.94
C PHE A 66 10.02 -0.35 11.02
N PRO A 67 10.62 -1.07 11.98
CA PRO A 67 11.31 -0.47 13.13
C PRO A 67 12.58 0.30 12.76
N ASP A 68 13.17 0.00 11.60
CA ASP A 68 14.40 0.65 11.12
C ASP A 68 14.15 2.06 10.55
N LEU A 69 12.87 2.43 10.33
CA LEU A 69 12.48 3.78 9.91
C LEU A 69 12.53 4.75 11.09
N LYS A 70 13.73 5.23 11.39
CA LYS A 70 13.99 6.19 12.47
C LYS A 70 13.78 7.64 12.01
N PRO A 71 13.21 8.50 12.86
CA PRO A 71 13.06 9.93 12.56
C PRO A 71 14.42 10.58 12.33
N ASP A 72 14.47 11.54 11.41
CA ASP A 72 15.63 12.41 11.24
C ASP A 72 15.68 13.52 12.32
N ARG A 73 16.65 14.43 12.21
CA ARG A 73 16.81 15.55 13.15
C ARG A 73 15.61 16.50 13.24
N TYR A 74 14.67 16.41 12.29
CA TYR A 74 13.44 17.20 12.24
C TYR A 74 12.20 16.38 12.62
N GLY A 75 12.39 15.13 13.09
CA GLY A 75 11.28 14.23 13.44
C GLY A 75 10.68 13.49 12.23
N SER A 76 11.20 13.67 11.01
CA SER A 76 10.64 13.01 9.82
C SER A 76 11.14 11.58 9.70
N VAL A 77 10.22 10.61 9.76
CA VAL A 77 10.54 9.18 9.57
C VAL A 77 10.82 8.81 8.10
N THR A 78 10.37 9.63 7.14
CA THR A 78 10.52 9.38 5.70
C THR A 78 11.77 10.02 5.10
N GLY A 79 12.36 11.03 5.76
CA GLY A 79 13.50 11.78 5.24
C GLY A 79 14.74 10.89 5.01
N ASN A 80 15.11 10.11 6.02
CA ASN A 80 16.25 9.18 5.93
C ASN A 80 15.99 8.06 4.91
N TRP A 81 14.78 7.51 4.88
CA TRP A 81 14.37 6.50 3.90
C TRP A 81 14.53 6.99 2.46
N THR A 82 14.05 8.20 2.17
CA THR A 82 14.10 8.77 0.82
C THR A 82 15.54 8.95 0.35
N LYS A 83 16.44 9.41 1.23
CA LYS A 83 17.88 9.54 0.93
C LYS A 83 18.52 8.18 0.66
N TRP A 84 18.29 7.21 1.55
CA TRP A 84 18.80 5.85 1.39
C TRP A 84 18.32 5.22 0.07
N PHE A 85 17.03 5.31 -0.21
CA PHE A 85 16.44 4.74 -1.43
C PHE A 85 17.02 5.40 -2.68
N GLY A 86 17.21 6.73 -2.67
CA GLY A 86 17.83 7.45 -3.78
C GLY A 86 19.25 6.94 -4.08
N TYR A 87 20.05 6.73 -3.04
CA TYR A 87 21.38 6.13 -3.19
C TYR A 87 21.31 4.69 -3.71
N HIS A 88 20.48 3.85 -3.09
CA HIS A 88 20.30 2.45 -3.49
C HIS A 88 19.87 2.31 -4.96
N LEU A 89 18.90 3.13 -5.38
CA LEU A 89 18.40 3.16 -6.75
C LEU A 89 19.50 3.50 -7.77
N ARG A 90 20.43 4.40 -7.43
CA ARG A 90 21.55 4.80 -8.29
C ARG A 90 22.68 3.80 -8.30
N GLU A 91 23.22 3.53 -7.12
CA GLU A 91 24.51 2.86 -6.98
C GLU A 91 24.36 1.34 -6.99
N VAL A 92 23.21 0.82 -6.54
CA VAL A 92 22.96 -0.64 -6.47
C VAL A 92 22.08 -1.10 -7.62
N CYS A 93 20.98 -0.40 -7.90
CA CYS A 93 20.06 -0.78 -8.98
C CYS A 93 20.48 -0.23 -10.36
N GLY A 94 21.41 0.71 -10.43
CA GLY A 94 21.92 1.28 -11.70
C GLY A 94 20.95 2.21 -12.44
N VAL A 95 19.88 2.69 -11.79
CA VAL A 95 18.87 3.55 -12.44
C VAL A 95 19.29 5.01 -12.40
N SER A 96 20.01 5.46 -13.43
CA SER A 96 20.61 6.79 -13.49
C SER A 96 19.63 7.95 -13.76
N ASP A 97 18.42 7.67 -14.28
CA ASP A 97 17.42 8.70 -14.58
C ASP A 97 16.94 9.41 -13.29
N LYS A 98 17.22 10.72 -13.20
CA LYS A 98 16.89 11.52 -12.01
C LYS A 98 15.40 11.73 -11.78
N ARG A 99 14.55 11.45 -12.77
CA ARG A 99 13.09 11.54 -12.68
C ARG A 99 12.49 10.31 -11.98
N ILE A 100 13.23 9.20 -11.92
CA ILE A 100 12.79 7.99 -11.23
C ILE A 100 13.12 8.12 -9.74
N THR A 101 12.09 8.03 -8.91
CA THR A 101 12.17 8.16 -7.45
C THR A 101 11.29 7.10 -6.78
N PHE A 102 11.26 7.06 -5.45
CA PHE A 102 10.35 6.15 -4.73
C PHE A 102 8.88 6.36 -5.12
N HIS A 103 8.47 7.61 -5.42
CA HIS A 103 7.11 7.92 -5.83
C HIS A 103 6.75 7.34 -7.21
N SER A 104 7.75 7.02 -8.05
CA SER A 104 7.54 6.39 -9.35
C SER A 104 6.86 5.00 -9.24
N PHE A 105 6.96 4.31 -8.10
CA PHE A 105 6.19 3.09 -7.85
C PHE A 105 4.68 3.37 -7.82
N ARG A 106 4.23 4.47 -7.21
CA ARG A 106 2.81 4.86 -7.20
C ARG A 106 2.32 5.19 -8.61
N HIS A 107 3.12 5.89 -9.41
CA HIS A 107 2.79 6.12 -10.83
C HIS A 107 2.70 4.82 -11.63
N SER A 108 3.65 3.90 -11.40
CA SER A 108 3.65 2.59 -12.05
C SER A 108 2.40 1.79 -11.66
N PHE A 109 2.02 1.80 -10.38
CA PHE A 109 0.77 1.20 -9.93
C PHE A 109 -0.44 1.77 -10.67
N LYS A 110 -0.58 3.11 -10.76
CA LYS A 110 -1.70 3.71 -11.51
C LYS A 110 -1.73 3.28 -12.98
N HIS A 111 -0.56 3.22 -13.61
CA HIS A 111 -0.44 2.83 -15.02
C HIS A 111 -0.91 1.39 -15.22
N TYR A 112 -0.39 0.44 -14.44
CA TYR A 112 -0.76 -0.97 -14.58
C TYR A 112 -2.17 -1.28 -14.07
N ALA A 113 -2.68 -0.54 -13.08
CA ALA A 113 -4.09 -0.61 -12.69
C ALA A 113 -5.01 -0.31 -13.89
N ARG A 114 -4.73 0.76 -14.66
CA ARG A 114 -5.48 1.07 -15.88
C ARG A 114 -5.33 -0.03 -16.93
N ALA A 115 -4.11 -0.53 -17.13
CA ALA A 115 -3.85 -1.62 -18.07
C ALA A 115 -4.58 -2.93 -17.69
N CYS A 116 -4.85 -3.15 -16.40
CA CYS A 116 -5.62 -4.29 -15.89
C CYS A 116 -7.14 -4.04 -15.83
N GLY A 117 -7.61 -2.89 -16.32
CA GLY A 117 -9.04 -2.55 -16.34
C GLY A 117 -9.62 -2.20 -14.97
N LEU A 118 -8.82 -1.64 -14.06
CA LEU A 118 -9.34 -1.05 -12.83
C LEU A 118 -9.96 0.29 -13.15
N ASP A 119 -11.22 0.48 -12.72
CA ASP A 119 -11.90 1.75 -12.83
C ASP A 119 -11.12 2.86 -12.14
N LYS A 120 -11.24 4.08 -12.67
CA LYS A 120 -10.55 5.25 -12.13
C LYS A 120 -10.87 5.44 -10.65
N ALA A 121 -12.14 5.30 -10.26
CA ALA A 121 -12.56 5.44 -8.87
C ALA A 121 -11.89 4.43 -7.93
N VAL A 122 -11.80 3.16 -8.33
CA VAL A 122 -11.10 2.11 -7.57
C VAL A 122 -9.61 2.42 -7.45
N ASN A 123 -8.97 2.82 -8.56
CA ASN A 123 -7.55 3.18 -8.58
C ASN A 123 -7.27 4.39 -7.65
N ASP A 124 -8.08 5.43 -7.74
CA ASP A 124 -7.94 6.63 -6.93
C ASP A 124 -8.24 6.36 -5.45
N ALA A 125 -9.21 5.50 -5.11
CA ALA A 125 -9.48 5.05 -3.74
C ALA A 125 -8.30 4.26 -3.14
N ILE A 126 -7.69 3.34 -3.90
CA ILE A 126 -6.51 2.58 -3.45
C ILE A 126 -5.31 3.51 -3.25
N THR A 127 -5.10 4.42 -4.18
CA THR A 127 -3.92 5.28 -4.17
C THR A 127 -4.07 6.52 -3.30
N GLY A 128 -5.30 6.90 -2.91
CA GLY A 128 -5.59 8.13 -2.18
C GLY A 128 -5.35 9.35 -3.06
N HIS A 129 -6.01 9.43 -4.21
CA HIS A 129 -6.10 10.67 -5.01
C HIS A 129 -7.53 11.20 -4.94
N GLU A 130 -7.68 12.51 -4.77
CA GLU A 130 -8.95 13.22 -4.97
C GLU A 130 -9.01 13.67 -6.44
N GLY A 131 -10.14 13.42 -7.11
CA GLY A 131 -10.46 13.95 -8.44
C GLY A 131 -10.93 15.40 -8.42
N GLY A 132 -11.19 15.97 -7.24
CA GLY A 132 -11.69 17.34 -7.05
C GLY A 132 -13.20 17.45 -7.17
N ASP A 133 -13.93 16.32 -7.18
CA ASP A 133 -15.38 16.28 -7.33
C ASP A 133 -16.06 16.01 -5.98
N VAL A 134 -17.31 16.45 -5.80
CA VAL A 134 -18.03 16.29 -4.52
C VAL A 134 -18.23 14.82 -4.15
N ALA A 135 -18.32 13.94 -5.16
CA ALA A 135 -18.38 12.50 -4.98
C ALA A 135 -17.12 11.89 -4.32
N ASP A 136 -15.97 12.58 -4.37
CA ASP A 136 -14.74 12.15 -3.68
C ASP A 136 -14.83 12.29 -2.15
N GLN A 137 -15.88 12.95 -1.64
CA GLN A 137 -16.16 13.01 -0.20
C GLN A 137 -16.62 11.65 0.37
N TYR A 138 -17.21 10.78 -0.46
CA TYR A 138 -17.57 9.39 -0.10
C TYR A 138 -16.36 8.43 -0.25
N GLY A 139 -15.22 8.86 0.27
CA GLY A 139 -13.94 8.16 0.23
C GLY A 139 -13.60 7.45 1.54
N GLY A 140 -12.51 6.68 1.54
CA GLY A 140 -11.97 6.09 2.76
C GLY A 140 -12.52 4.73 3.13
N LEU A 141 -12.84 4.51 4.42
CA LEU A 141 -13.36 3.23 4.89
C LEU A 141 -14.80 2.96 4.43
N GLU A 142 -15.50 3.98 3.93
CA GLU A 142 -16.87 3.85 3.41
C GLU A 142 -16.90 3.34 1.96
N TYR A 143 -15.83 3.53 1.20
CA TYR A 143 -15.75 3.06 -0.19
C TYR A 143 -15.89 1.53 -0.25
N PRO A 144 -16.84 0.95 -1.01
CA PRO A 144 -17.13 -0.48 -0.98
C PRO A 144 -15.89 -1.36 -1.14
N LEU A 145 -15.71 -2.35 -0.25
CA LEU A 145 -14.56 -3.26 -0.29
C LEU A 145 -14.52 -4.20 -1.51
N PRO A 146 -15.64 -4.78 -2.00
CA PRO A 146 -15.61 -5.73 -3.12
C PRO A 146 -14.85 -5.23 -4.37
N PRO A 147 -15.14 -4.03 -4.94
CA PRO A 147 -14.43 -3.55 -6.13
C PRO A 147 -12.94 -3.28 -5.88
N LEU A 148 -12.54 -2.94 -4.64
CA LEU A 148 -11.12 -2.81 -4.28
C LEU A 148 -10.42 -4.17 -4.31
N VAL A 149 -11.05 -5.21 -3.75
CA VAL A 149 -10.50 -6.57 -3.70
C VAL A 149 -10.40 -7.16 -5.10
N GLU A 150 -11.46 -7.03 -5.90
CA GLU A 150 -11.49 -7.50 -7.29
C GLU A 150 -10.47 -6.75 -8.16
N GLY A 151 -10.35 -5.44 -7.98
CA GLY A 151 -9.33 -4.63 -8.64
C GLY A 151 -7.92 -5.12 -8.27
N MET A 152 -7.66 -5.31 -6.98
CA MET A 152 -6.36 -5.80 -6.51
C MET A 152 -6.07 -7.22 -7.01
N ALA A 153 -7.06 -8.11 -7.08
CA ALA A 153 -6.89 -9.47 -7.60
C ALA A 153 -6.57 -9.51 -9.10
N ARG A 154 -7.05 -8.54 -9.88
CA ARG A 154 -6.75 -8.40 -11.32
C ARG A 154 -5.40 -7.74 -11.59
N TYR A 155 -4.89 -6.95 -10.64
CA TYR A 155 -3.68 -6.16 -10.82
C TYR A 155 -2.47 -7.06 -11.11
N ARG A 156 -1.75 -6.77 -12.19
CA ARG A 156 -0.48 -7.41 -12.51
C ARG A 156 0.43 -6.47 -13.27
N VAL A 157 1.73 -6.72 -13.16
CA VAL A 157 2.76 -6.03 -13.94
C VAL A 157 3.33 -7.05 -14.95
N PRO A 158 3.05 -6.92 -16.25
CA PRO A 158 3.55 -7.85 -17.26
C PRO A 158 5.08 -7.95 -17.23
N GLY A 159 5.61 -9.17 -17.29
CA GLY A 159 7.05 -9.44 -17.28
C GLY A 159 7.73 -9.27 -15.91
N PHE A 160 6.99 -8.88 -14.87
CA PHE A 160 7.54 -8.78 -13.52
C PHE A 160 7.38 -10.11 -12.77
N THR A 161 8.51 -10.69 -12.37
CA THR A 161 8.54 -11.90 -11.54
C THR A 161 9.02 -11.53 -10.15
N LEU A 162 8.27 -11.95 -9.14
CA LEU A 162 8.67 -11.73 -7.75
C LEU A 162 9.77 -12.72 -7.34
N PRO A 163 10.72 -12.29 -6.50
CA PRO A 163 11.68 -13.21 -5.91
C PRO A 163 10.97 -14.21 -4.99
N PRO A 164 11.61 -15.34 -4.65
CA PRO A 164 11.05 -16.23 -3.63
C PRO A 164 10.97 -15.51 -2.27
N PRO A 165 10.08 -15.95 -1.36
CA PRO A 165 10.00 -15.40 -0.02
C PRO A 165 11.38 -15.40 0.68
N PRO A 166 11.73 -14.34 1.44
CA PRO A 166 12.97 -14.31 2.22
C PRO A 166 13.04 -15.52 3.16
N ALA A 167 14.23 -16.11 3.33
CA ALA A 167 14.38 -17.33 4.13
C ALA A 167 13.89 -17.16 5.58
N SER A 168 14.07 -15.98 6.16
CA SER A 168 13.57 -15.61 7.50
C SER A 168 12.04 -15.53 7.60
N LEU A 169 11.36 -15.48 6.45
CA LEU A 169 9.92 -15.44 6.32
C LEU A 169 9.41 -16.68 5.59
N ARG A 170 10.17 -17.76 5.44
CA ARG A 170 9.62 -19.02 4.89
C ARG A 170 8.90 -19.82 5.96
#